data_AF-A0A137PJ66-F1
#
_entry.id   AF-A0A137PJ66-F1
#
_cell.length_a   1.000
_cell.length_b   1.000
_cell.length_c   1.000
_cell.angle_alpha   90.00
_cell.angle_beta   90.00
_cell.angle_gamma   90.00
#
_symmetry.space_group_name_H-M   'P 1'
#
loop_
_entity.id
_entity.type
_entity.pdbx_description
1 polymer ?
#
loop_
_entity_poly.entity_id
_entity_poly.type
_entity_poly.pdbx_seq_one_letter_code
_entity_poly.pdbx_strand_id
1 'polypeptide(L)'
;MSNSKLTDTFTNEITDKNGYPQFIASLKDYFRQSVDGGKQLFNTEVDNLYDLYLSNLPKEDQQRYTCNACKLFIDRFGGLVTIDENIAMKSVMWSVEHAPAFFIPAVAAMRSAVLRARVKGVFIPDSRVLGKPVTGKWTHLSIPLPHTSVDRSIIRTASQQMAEKHEDFKILSRVSSIHSKKTIDRAIALLKSETVYRGDRYVSAAEWFKQKIIYG
;
A
#
# COMPACT_ATOMS: atom_id res chain seq x y z
N MET A 1 -55.79 8.23 -14.94
CA MET A 1 -55.65 8.98 -13.67
C MET A 1 -54.85 8.11 -12.72
N SER A 2 -53.52 8.25 -12.75
CA SER A 2 -52.58 7.37 -12.04
C SER A 2 -52.20 7.98 -10.71
N ASN A 3 -52.38 7.22 -9.63
CA ASN A 3 -51.99 7.59 -8.28
C ASN A 3 -50.64 6.90 -7.97
N SER A 4 -49.53 7.62 -8.19
CA SER A 4 -48.16 7.16 -7.92
C SER A 4 -47.36 8.29 -7.27
N LYS A 5 -47.62 8.53 -5.98
CA LYS A 5 -46.87 9.50 -5.16
C LYS A 5 -46.80 9.05 -3.70
N LEU A 6 -46.32 7.83 -3.40
CA LEU A 6 -46.09 7.43 -2.01
C LEU A 6 -44.85 6.53 -1.78
N THR A 7 -43.92 6.41 -2.73
CA THR A 7 -42.76 5.51 -2.58
C THR A 7 -41.43 6.16 -2.94
N ASP A 8 -41.16 7.37 -2.47
CA ASP A 8 -39.84 7.98 -2.73
C ASP A 8 -39.23 8.79 -1.57
N THR A 9 -39.74 8.66 -0.34
CA THR A 9 -39.32 9.53 0.78
C THR A 9 -38.64 8.81 1.94
N PHE A 10 -38.42 7.49 1.88
CA PHE A 10 -37.88 6.73 3.04
C PHE A 10 -36.43 6.23 2.91
N THR A 11 -35.69 6.62 1.87
CA THR A 11 -34.39 5.99 1.56
C THR A 11 -33.14 6.82 1.79
N ASN A 12 -33.22 8.08 2.25
CA ASN A 12 -32.04 8.96 2.36
C ASN A 12 -31.66 9.45 3.78
N GLU A 13 -32.39 9.12 4.85
CA GLU A 13 -32.14 9.74 6.18
C GLU A 13 -31.23 8.93 7.13
N ILE A 14 -30.75 7.73 6.76
CA ILE A 14 -30.06 6.83 7.71
C ILE A 14 -28.55 6.66 7.42
N THR A 15 -28.04 7.14 6.28
CA THR A 15 -26.61 6.97 5.90
C THR A 15 -25.68 8.10 6.37
N ASP A 16 -26.19 9.20 6.94
CA ASP A 16 -25.42 10.44 7.11
C ASP A 16 -24.94 10.74 8.54
N LYS A 17 -25.37 10.01 9.57
CA LYS A 17 -25.04 10.39 10.96
C LYS A 17 -23.53 10.34 11.31
N ASN A 18 -22.76 9.51 10.62
CA ASN A 18 -21.35 9.25 10.97
C ASN A 18 -20.35 9.76 9.92
N GLY A 19 -20.82 10.41 8.84
CA GLY A 19 -19.93 10.96 7.81
C GLY A 19 -19.20 9.94 6.93
N TYR A 20 -19.76 8.74 6.76
CA TYR A 20 -19.08 7.65 6.01
C TYR A 20 -18.89 7.93 4.51
N PRO A 21 -19.86 8.53 3.79
CA PRO A 21 -19.61 8.98 2.41
C PRO A 21 -18.43 9.95 2.28
N GLN A 22 -18.31 10.88 3.22
CA GLN A 22 -17.23 11.85 3.33
C GLN A 22 -15.90 11.13 3.62
N PHE A 23 -15.90 10.12 4.47
CA PHE A 23 -14.72 9.28 4.72
C PHE A 23 -14.22 8.60 3.44
N ILE A 24 -15.12 8.01 2.64
CA ILE A 24 -14.75 7.38 1.36
C ILE A 24 -14.21 8.42 0.37
N ALA A 25 -14.83 9.61 0.30
CA ALA A 25 -14.37 10.69 -0.58
C ALA A 25 -12.95 11.16 -0.19
N SER A 26 -12.74 11.49 1.10
CA SER A 26 -11.44 11.88 1.63
C SER A 26 -10.36 10.83 1.41
N LEU A 27 -10.68 9.55 1.59
CA LEU A 27 -9.77 8.44 1.33
C LEU A 27 -9.31 8.42 -0.14
N LYS A 28 -10.24 8.59 -1.09
CA LYS A 28 -9.94 8.61 -2.53
C LYS A 28 -9.08 9.81 -2.92
N ASP A 29 -9.40 10.98 -2.39
CA ASP A 29 -8.67 12.20 -2.69
C ASP A 29 -7.27 12.17 -2.08
N TYR A 30 -7.14 11.72 -0.84
CA TYR A 30 -5.85 11.55 -0.17
C TYR A 30 -4.97 10.52 -0.90
N PHE A 31 -5.53 9.39 -1.32
CA PHE A 31 -4.78 8.40 -2.09
C PHE A 31 -4.25 9.02 -3.39
N ARG A 32 -5.10 9.71 -4.15
CA ARG A 32 -4.71 10.35 -5.42
C ARG A 32 -3.54 11.32 -5.21
N GLN A 33 -3.60 12.15 -4.18
CA GLN A 33 -2.53 13.10 -3.84
C GLN A 33 -1.24 12.37 -3.41
N SER A 34 -1.38 11.29 -2.64
CA SER A 34 -0.25 10.54 -2.09
C SER A 34 0.55 9.80 -3.16
N VAL A 35 -0.09 9.39 -4.25
CA VAL A 35 0.54 8.65 -5.37
C VAL A 35 0.82 9.53 -6.59
N ASP A 36 0.56 10.84 -6.49
CA ASP A 36 0.82 11.77 -7.58
C ASP A 36 2.30 11.76 -7.99
N GLY A 37 2.54 11.96 -9.29
CA GLY A 37 3.87 11.83 -9.89
C GLY A 37 4.34 10.37 -10.07
N GLY A 38 3.47 9.38 -9.91
CA GLY A 38 3.80 7.97 -10.21
C GLY A 38 4.71 7.31 -9.16
N LYS A 39 4.59 7.72 -7.90
CA LYS A 39 5.39 7.18 -6.80
C LYS A 39 5.19 5.68 -6.65
N GLN A 40 6.29 4.97 -6.42
CA GLN A 40 6.24 3.53 -6.18
C GLN A 40 5.52 3.22 -4.87
N LEU A 41 4.54 2.32 -4.94
CA LEU A 41 3.83 1.78 -3.78
C LEU A 41 4.54 0.56 -3.23
N PHE A 42 4.50 0.43 -1.91
CA PHE A 42 5.05 -0.71 -1.18
C PHE A 42 4.02 -1.27 -0.20
N ASN A 43 4.06 -2.59 -0.03
CA ASN A 43 3.37 -3.30 1.04
C ASN A 43 4.21 -3.23 2.31
N THR A 44 3.54 -3.14 3.45
CA THR A 44 4.15 -3.32 4.77
C THR A 44 3.76 -4.69 5.36
N GLU A 45 4.50 -5.15 6.37
CA GLU A 45 4.20 -6.35 7.16
C GLU A 45 3.23 -6.05 8.31
N VAL A 46 2.27 -5.16 8.08
CA VAL A 46 1.25 -4.82 9.07
C VAL A 46 0.10 -5.83 8.97
N ASP A 47 -0.27 -6.40 10.10
CA ASP A 47 -1.40 -7.32 10.23
C ASP A 47 -2.51 -6.70 11.09
N ASN A 48 -3.71 -7.29 11.06
CA ASN A 48 -4.85 -6.93 11.91
C ASN A 48 -5.31 -5.45 11.83
N LEU A 49 -5.06 -4.77 10.70
CA LEU A 49 -5.50 -3.40 10.48
C LEU A 49 -7.02 -3.24 10.58
N TYR A 50 -7.79 -4.23 10.13
CA TYR A 50 -9.24 -4.18 10.21
C TYR A 50 -9.75 -4.24 11.66
N ASP A 51 -9.10 -5.02 12.51
CA ASP A 51 -9.45 -5.11 13.92
C ASP A 51 -9.09 -3.81 14.65
N LEU A 52 -7.97 -3.17 14.28
CA LEU A 52 -7.62 -1.83 14.73
C LEU A 52 -8.67 -0.80 14.26
N TYR A 53 -9.14 -0.89 13.02
CA TYR A 53 -10.20 -0.04 12.51
C TYR A 53 -11.46 -0.17 13.37
N LEU A 54 -11.98 -1.39 13.56
CA LEU A 54 -13.22 -1.62 14.31
C LEU A 54 -13.10 -1.25 15.79
N SER A 55 -12.03 -1.68 16.46
CA SER A 55 -11.86 -1.46 17.91
C SER A 55 -11.72 0.02 18.29
N ASN A 56 -11.35 0.88 17.34
CA ASN A 56 -11.22 2.32 17.53
C ASN A 56 -12.43 3.13 17.04
N LEU A 57 -13.53 2.47 16.64
CA LEU A 57 -14.82 3.12 16.45
C LEU A 57 -15.63 3.10 17.76
N PRO A 58 -16.58 4.03 17.94
CA PRO A 58 -17.56 3.96 19.03
C PRO A 58 -18.19 2.57 19.11
N LYS A 59 -18.28 2.02 20.33
CA LYS A 59 -18.66 0.62 20.56
C LYS A 59 -20.02 0.28 19.97
N GLU A 60 -20.96 1.21 20.06
CA GLU A 60 -22.32 1.14 19.53
C GLU A 60 -22.37 1.03 18.00
N ASP A 61 -21.33 1.47 17.30
CA ASP A 61 -21.28 1.48 15.83
C ASP A 61 -20.44 0.32 15.25
N GLN A 62 -19.65 -0.41 16.04
CA GLN A 62 -18.73 -1.44 15.52
C GLN A 62 -19.45 -2.51 14.69
N GLN A 63 -20.65 -2.93 15.13
CA GLN A 63 -21.47 -3.90 14.38
C GLN A 63 -21.87 -3.37 13.00
N ARG A 64 -22.16 -2.07 12.87
CA ARG A 64 -22.53 -1.44 11.59
C ARG A 64 -21.37 -1.44 10.60
N TYR A 65 -20.14 -1.31 11.08
CA TYR A 65 -18.93 -1.29 10.26
C TYR A 65 -18.29 -2.68 10.08
N THR A 66 -18.91 -3.72 10.64
CA THR A 66 -18.53 -5.12 10.40
C THR A 66 -18.94 -5.52 8.99
N CYS A 67 -17.99 -5.43 8.05
CA CYS A 67 -18.21 -5.55 6.62
C CYS A 67 -17.05 -6.28 5.95
N ASN A 68 -17.33 -7.45 5.38
CA ASN A 68 -16.32 -8.28 4.69
C ASN A 68 -15.66 -7.56 3.51
N ALA A 69 -16.40 -6.74 2.75
CA ALA A 69 -15.82 -6.00 1.64
C ALA A 69 -14.80 -4.94 2.10
N CYS A 70 -15.12 -4.21 3.18
CA CYS A 70 -14.20 -3.25 3.79
C CYS A 70 -13.01 -3.94 4.47
N LYS A 71 -13.24 -5.08 5.12
CA LYS A 71 -12.18 -5.92 5.69
C LYS A 71 -11.17 -6.34 4.61
N LEU A 72 -11.65 -6.91 3.50
CA LEU A 72 -10.80 -7.32 2.38
C LEU A 72 -10.02 -6.14 1.78
N PHE A 73 -10.62 -4.95 1.72
CA PHE A 73 -9.92 -3.74 1.28
C PHE A 73 -8.80 -3.36 2.26
N ILE A 74 -9.09 -3.30 3.55
CA ILE A 74 -8.14 -2.89 4.59
C ILE A 74 -6.99 -3.89 4.68
N ASP A 75 -7.27 -5.19 4.67
CA ASP A 75 -6.26 -6.24 4.76
C ASP A 75 -5.32 -6.24 3.54
N ARG A 76 -5.86 -5.98 2.33
CA ARG A 76 -5.05 -6.01 1.09
C ARG A 76 -4.31 -4.72 0.81
N PHE A 77 -4.91 -3.57 1.14
CA PHE A 77 -4.44 -2.26 0.64
C PHE A 77 -4.23 -1.24 1.76
N GLY A 78 -4.70 -1.51 2.97
CA GLY A 78 -4.54 -0.61 4.12
C GLY A 78 -3.09 -0.46 4.57
N GLY A 79 -2.24 -1.44 4.30
CA GLY A 79 -0.81 -1.42 4.62
C GLY A 79 0.07 -0.68 3.61
N LEU A 80 -0.51 -0.03 2.59
CA LEU A 80 0.26 0.58 1.52
C LEU A 80 0.95 1.88 1.95
N VAL A 81 2.20 2.02 1.53
CA VAL A 81 3.02 3.22 1.76
C VAL A 81 3.73 3.66 0.49
N THR A 82 4.10 4.94 0.46
CA THR A 82 5.19 5.46 -0.38
C THR A 82 6.40 5.77 0.49
N ILE A 83 7.57 5.82 -0.12
CA ILE A 83 8.82 6.25 0.52
C ILE A 83 9.27 7.51 -0.21
N ASP A 84 9.53 8.58 0.52
CA ASP A 84 10.02 9.82 -0.07
C ASP A 84 11.55 9.85 -0.20
N GLU A 85 12.08 10.95 -0.74
CA GLU A 85 13.51 11.13 -0.97
C GLU A 85 14.36 11.10 0.30
N ASN A 86 13.75 11.37 1.47
CA ASN A 86 14.39 11.31 2.78
C ASN A 86 14.25 9.92 3.42
N ILE A 87 13.83 8.90 2.66
CA ILE A 87 13.60 7.54 3.12
C ILE A 87 12.46 7.48 4.17
N ALA A 88 11.63 8.52 4.25
CA ALA A 88 10.51 8.56 5.18
C ALA A 88 9.29 7.85 4.57
N MET A 89 8.74 6.89 5.31
CA MET A 89 7.49 6.22 4.94
C MET A 89 6.30 7.15 5.15
N LYS A 90 5.39 7.15 4.16
CA LYS A 90 4.09 7.83 4.24
C LYS A 90 2.99 6.85 3.87
N SER A 91 1.98 6.73 4.74
CA SER A 91 0.74 6.00 4.45
C SER A 91 0.02 6.65 3.28
N VAL A 92 -0.48 5.86 2.33
CA VAL A 92 -1.25 6.38 1.18
C VAL A 92 -2.77 6.31 1.40
N MET A 93 -3.21 5.61 2.44
CA MET A 93 -4.65 5.42 2.74
C MET A 93 -5.11 6.30 3.90
N TRP A 94 -4.30 6.41 4.95
CA TRP A 94 -4.73 6.95 6.23
C TRP A 94 -4.17 8.34 6.50
N SER A 95 -5.01 9.37 6.41
CA SER A 95 -4.72 10.74 6.83
C SER A 95 -5.69 11.18 7.90
N VAL A 96 -5.14 11.58 9.06
CA VAL A 96 -5.93 12.08 10.20
C VAL A 96 -6.53 13.44 9.87
N GLU A 97 -5.80 14.24 9.09
CA GLU A 97 -6.13 15.61 8.71
C GLU A 97 -7.35 15.67 7.79
N HIS A 98 -7.57 14.64 6.96
CA HIS A 98 -8.69 14.57 6.02
C HIS A 98 -9.82 13.64 6.49
N ALA A 99 -9.65 12.94 7.63
CA ALA A 99 -10.65 12.01 8.15
C ALA A 99 -11.80 12.76 8.84
N PRO A 100 -13.07 12.36 8.63
CA PRO A 100 -14.17 12.86 9.44
C PRO A 100 -13.97 12.53 10.91
N ALA A 101 -14.44 13.41 11.82
CA ALA A 101 -14.19 13.31 13.26
C ALA A 101 -14.51 11.91 13.85
N PHE A 102 -15.59 11.29 13.38
CA PHE A 102 -16.00 9.94 13.77
C PHE A 102 -14.91 8.87 13.51
N PHE A 103 -14.17 8.99 12.42
CA PHE A 103 -13.16 8.00 11.99
C PHE A 103 -11.73 8.35 12.42
N ILE A 104 -11.48 9.54 12.97
CA ILE A 104 -10.14 10.00 13.36
C ILE A 104 -9.41 8.97 14.24
N PRO A 105 -10.00 8.41 15.32
CA PRO A 105 -9.29 7.46 16.17
C PRO A 105 -8.85 6.20 15.42
N ALA A 106 -9.75 5.64 14.60
CA ALA A 106 -9.47 4.46 13.79
C ALA A 106 -8.39 4.73 12.72
N VAL A 107 -8.47 5.87 12.03
CA VAL A 107 -7.49 6.30 11.03
C VAL A 107 -6.12 6.53 11.67
N ALA A 108 -6.06 7.17 12.84
CA ALA A 108 -4.82 7.40 13.57
C ALA A 108 -4.18 6.08 14.01
N ALA A 109 -4.97 5.14 14.55
CA ALA A 109 -4.50 3.83 14.96
C ALA A 109 -3.92 3.03 13.78
N MET A 110 -4.64 2.96 12.66
CA MET A 110 -4.17 2.30 11.44
C MET A 110 -2.91 2.97 10.88
N ARG A 111 -2.90 4.31 10.72
CA ARG A 111 -1.72 5.06 10.25
C ARG A 111 -0.50 4.76 11.10
N SER A 112 -0.66 4.75 12.42
CA SER A 112 0.42 4.48 13.36
C SER A 112 0.97 3.05 13.22
N ALA A 113 0.09 2.05 13.05
CA ALA A 113 0.49 0.66 12.82
C ALA A 113 1.24 0.49 11.49
N VAL A 114 0.74 1.07 10.41
CA VAL A 114 1.37 1.03 9.08
C VAL A 114 2.78 1.63 9.12
N LEU A 115 2.93 2.82 9.72
CA LEU A 115 4.21 3.53 9.72
C LEU A 115 5.27 2.92 10.65
N ARG A 116 4.88 2.03 11.56
CA ARG A 116 5.81 1.24 12.39
C ARG A 116 6.17 -0.11 11.76
N ALA A 117 5.39 -0.58 10.80
CA ALA A 117 5.61 -1.86 10.15
C ALA A 117 6.79 -1.78 9.16
N ARG A 118 7.47 -2.91 8.96
CA ARG A 118 8.56 -3.00 7.99
C ARG A 118 7.99 -3.07 6.58
N VAL A 119 8.74 -2.57 5.61
CA VAL A 119 8.40 -2.74 4.19
C VAL A 119 8.64 -4.19 3.78
N LYS A 120 7.60 -4.82 3.24
CA LYS A 120 7.60 -6.20 2.74
C LYS A 120 8.09 -6.29 1.30
N GLY A 121 7.77 -5.29 0.49
CA GLY A 121 8.12 -5.27 -0.93
C GLY A 121 7.21 -4.37 -1.75
N VAL A 122 7.44 -4.38 -3.06
CA VAL A 122 6.70 -3.56 -4.02
C VAL A 122 5.25 -4.01 -4.13
N PHE A 123 4.33 -3.05 -4.26
CA PHE A 123 2.95 -3.30 -4.63
C PHE A 123 2.74 -2.98 -6.12
N ILE A 124 2.19 -3.96 -6.85
CA ILE A 124 1.78 -3.80 -8.25
C ILE A 124 0.28 -4.09 -8.32
N PRO A 125 -0.55 -3.12 -8.74
CA PRO A 125 -1.99 -3.33 -8.82
C PRO A 125 -2.34 -4.32 -9.95
N ASP A 126 -3.23 -5.25 -9.63
CA ASP A 126 -3.77 -6.27 -10.53
C ASP A 126 -5.12 -5.88 -11.17
N SER A 127 -5.71 -4.76 -10.72
CA SER A 127 -7.04 -4.29 -11.08
C SER A 127 -7.08 -2.77 -11.18
N ARG A 128 -7.99 -2.24 -12.01
CA ARG A 128 -8.27 -0.79 -12.12
C ARG A 128 -8.97 -0.21 -10.90
N VAL A 129 -9.52 -1.07 -10.05
CA VAL A 129 -10.18 -0.66 -8.80
C VAL A 129 -9.65 -1.54 -7.68
N LEU A 130 -9.11 -0.90 -6.65
CA LEU A 130 -8.77 -1.57 -5.41
C LEU A 130 -10.03 -1.69 -4.56
N GLY A 131 -10.36 -2.91 -4.15
CA GLY A 131 -11.58 -3.22 -3.39
C GLY A 131 -12.82 -3.37 -4.26
N LYS A 132 -13.98 -3.46 -3.61
CA LYS A 132 -15.28 -3.66 -4.25
C LYS A 132 -16.20 -2.48 -3.91
N PRO A 133 -16.45 -1.53 -4.82
CA PRO A 133 -17.08 -0.26 -4.47
C PRO A 133 -18.53 -0.38 -3.97
N VAL A 134 -19.30 -1.32 -4.50
CA VAL A 134 -20.72 -1.48 -4.17
C VAL A 134 -21.08 -2.96 -4.05
N THR A 135 -21.90 -3.32 -3.05
CA THR A 135 -22.62 -4.60 -2.98
C THR A 135 -24.08 -4.33 -2.67
N GLY A 136 -24.98 -4.60 -3.61
CA GLY A 136 -26.40 -4.26 -3.47
C GLY A 136 -26.57 -2.75 -3.29
N LYS A 137 -27.09 -2.33 -2.14
CA LYS A 137 -27.29 -0.90 -1.78
C LYS A 137 -26.12 -0.30 -0.98
N TRP A 138 -25.12 -1.10 -0.63
CA TRP A 138 -24.03 -0.68 0.25
C TRP A 138 -22.82 -0.19 -0.53
N THR A 139 -22.30 0.98 -0.15
CA THR A 139 -21.03 1.51 -0.66
C THR A 139 -19.89 1.12 0.29
N HIS A 140 -18.75 0.70 -0.27
CA HIS A 140 -17.60 0.22 0.50
C HIS A 140 -16.32 0.98 0.18
N LEU A 141 -15.31 0.77 1.03
CA LEU A 141 -13.95 1.23 0.78
C LEU A 141 -13.43 0.71 -0.56
N SER A 142 -13.05 1.65 -1.41
CA SER A 142 -12.53 1.36 -2.74
C SER A 142 -11.77 2.55 -3.30
N ILE A 143 -10.74 2.26 -4.09
CA ILE A 143 -9.93 3.28 -4.77
C ILE A 143 -9.93 2.99 -6.28
N PRO A 144 -10.45 3.90 -7.12
CA PRO A 144 -10.24 3.82 -8.56
C PRO A 144 -8.81 4.25 -8.89
N LEU A 145 -8.10 3.45 -9.68
CA LEU A 145 -6.77 3.79 -10.18
C LEU A 145 -6.87 4.45 -11.58
N PRO A 146 -5.94 5.36 -11.93
CA PRO A 146 -5.81 5.89 -13.27
C PRO A 146 -5.64 4.78 -14.33
N HIS A 147 -6.08 5.04 -15.56
CA HIS A 147 -6.06 4.07 -16.67
C HIS A 147 -4.66 3.51 -17.01
N THR A 148 -3.59 4.20 -16.61
CA THR A 148 -2.18 3.88 -16.84
C THR A 148 -1.53 3.08 -15.70
N SER A 149 -2.21 2.93 -14.56
CA SER A 149 -1.60 2.36 -13.35
C SER A 149 -1.68 0.84 -13.26
N VAL A 150 -2.40 0.18 -14.15
CA VAL A 150 -2.55 -1.28 -14.14
C VAL A 150 -1.57 -1.92 -15.10
N ASP A 151 -0.86 -2.92 -14.60
CA ASP A 151 0.05 -3.71 -15.40
C ASP A 151 -0.72 -4.58 -16.40
N ARG A 152 -0.32 -4.46 -17.68
CA ARG A 152 -0.93 -5.17 -18.81
C ARG A 152 0.00 -6.22 -19.40
N SER A 153 1.09 -6.58 -18.73
CA SER A 153 2.03 -7.58 -19.22
C SER A 153 1.30 -8.88 -19.56
N ILE A 154 1.38 -9.28 -20.83
CA ILE A 154 0.79 -10.52 -21.37
C ILE A 154 1.59 -11.73 -20.87
N ILE A 155 2.86 -11.51 -20.48
CA ILE A 155 3.83 -12.56 -20.18
C ILE A 155 3.85 -12.88 -18.68
N ARG A 156 3.54 -11.92 -17.80
CA ARG A 156 3.58 -12.09 -16.33
C ARG A 156 2.44 -11.35 -15.64
N THR A 157 1.72 -12.03 -14.75
CA THR A 157 0.71 -11.38 -13.91
C THR A 157 1.37 -10.46 -12.87
N ALA A 158 0.63 -9.47 -12.36
CA ALA A 158 1.10 -8.59 -11.29
C ALA A 158 1.61 -9.38 -10.06
N SER A 159 0.95 -10.51 -9.74
CA SER A 159 1.35 -11.39 -8.63
C SER A 159 2.74 -12.02 -8.84
N GLN A 160 3.04 -12.46 -10.06
CA GLN A 160 4.34 -13.07 -10.39
C GLN A 160 5.46 -12.03 -10.34
N GLN A 161 5.21 -10.81 -10.80
CA GLN A 161 6.20 -9.74 -10.74
C GLN A 161 6.45 -9.27 -9.31
N MET A 162 5.39 -9.16 -8.49
CA MET A 162 5.58 -8.89 -7.05
C MET A 162 6.41 -9.98 -6.37
N ALA A 163 6.18 -11.25 -6.70
CA ALA A 163 6.97 -12.36 -6.14
C ALA A 163 8.45 -12.29 -6.54
N GLU A 164 8.75 -12.00 -7.81
CA GLU A 164 10.12 -11.79 -8.31
C GLU A 164 10.81 -10.63 -7.59
N LYS A 165 10.14 -9.48 -7.49
CA LYS A 165 10.68 -8.31 -6.77
C LYS A 165 10.89 -8.56 -5.29
N HIS A 166 10.03 -9.35 -4.67
CA HIS A 166 10.19 -9.73 -3.27
C HIS A 166 11.38 -10.68 -3.07
N GLU A 167 11.64 -11.60 -4.00
CA GLU A 167 12.81 -12.47 -3.94
C GLU A 167 14.11 -11.68 -4.18
N ASP A 168 14.13 -10.77 -5.16
CA ASP A 168 15.24 -9.83 -5.37
C ASP A 168 15.55 -9.05 -4.08
N PHE A 169 14.51 -8.55 -3.39
CA PHE A 169 14.65 -7.82 -2.13
C PHE A 169 15.24 -8.68 -1.01
N LYS A 170 14.82 -9.95 -0.88
CA LYS A 170 15.38 -10.89 0.11
C LYS A 170 16.86 -11.15 -0.15
N ILE A 171 17.23 -11.39 -1.41
CA ILE A 171 18.62 -11.63 -1.80
C ILE A 171 19.47 -10.41 -1.44
N LEU A 172 19.05 -9.20 -1.84
CA LEU A 172 19.78 -7.97 -1.54
C LEU A 172 19.91 -7.71 -0.04
N SER A 173 18.82 -7.89 0.72
CA SER A 173 18.81 -7.72 2.17
C SER A 173 19.77 -8.68 2.86
N ARG A 174 19.77 -9.96 2.43
CA ARG A 174 20.67 -10.99 2.97
C ARG A 174 22.13 -10.67 2.66
N VAL A 175 22.45 -10.35 1.40
CA VAL A 175 23.82 -10.01 0.97
C VAL A 175 24.32 -8.78 1.74
N SER A 176 23.50 -7.73 1.88
CA SER A 176 23.85 -6.53 2.65
C SER A 176 24.13 -6.84 4.13
N SER A 177 23.33 -7.71 4.75
CA SER A 177 23.52 -8.08 6.17
C SER A 177 24.76 -8.92 6.45
N ILE A 178 25.25 -9.71 5.48
CA ILE A 178 26.37 -10.63 5.66
C ILE A 178 27.71 -10.01 5.26
N HIS A 179 27.71 -9.10 4.27
CA HIS A 179 28.94 -8.59 3.70
C HIS A 179 29.28 -7.19 4.22
N SER A 180 30.31 -7.13 5.06
CA SER A 180 30.93 -5.84 5.42
C SER A 180 31.48 -5.12 4.19
N LYS A 181 31.56 -3.78 4.24
CA LYS A 181 32.22 -2.96 3.21
C LYS A 181 33.59 -3.52 2.79
N LYS A 182 34.38 -3.99 3.77
CA LYS A 182 35.70 -4.60 3.55
C LYS A 182 35.63 -5.90 2.72
N THR A 183 34.56 -6.67 2.87
CA THR A 183 34.31 -7.89 2.10
C THR A 183 33.95 -7.56 0.66
N ILE A 184 33.10 -6.54 0.44
CA ILE A 184 32.72 -6.06 -0.89
C ILE A 184 33.95 -5.48 -1.62
N ASP A 185 34.80 -4.71 -0.92
CA ASP A 185 36.04 -4.17 -1.48
C ASP A 185 37.00 -5.27 -1.95
N ARG A 186 37.16 -6.33 -1.16
CA ARG A 186 37.97 -7.50 -1.53
C ARG A 186 37.38 -8.24 -2.72
N ALA A 187 36.05 -8.39 -2.79
CA ALA A 187 35.38 -9.02 -3.92
C ALA A 187 35.59 -8.23 -5.22
N ILE A 188 35.45 -6.89 -5.18
CA ILE A 188 35.72 -6.02 -6.33
C ILE A 188 37.19 -6.14 -6.77
N ALA A 189 38.13 -6.16 -5.82
CA ALA A 189 39.55 -6.34 -6.12
C ALA A 189 39.82 -7.68 -6.83
N LEU A 190 39.16 -8.76 -6.39
CA LEU A 190 39.26 -10.09 -7.01
C LEU A 190 38.63 -10.17 -8.41
N LEU A 191 37.53 -9.46 -8.64
CA LEU A 191 36.89 -9.35 -9.96
C LEU A 191 37.78 -8.57 -10.95
N LYS A 192 38.52 -7.58 -10.45
CA LYS A 192 39.46 -6.77 -11.23
C LYS A 192 40.80 -7.45 -11.47
N SER A 193 41.22 -8.40 -10.63
CA SER A 193 42.53 -9.06 -10.73
C SER A 193 42.60 -10.18 -11.76
N GLU A 194 41.61 -10.32 -12.65
CA GLU A 194 41.49 -11.37 -13.70
C GLU A 194 41.56 -12.82 -13.21
N THR A 195 41.70 -13.04 -11.89
CA THR A 195 41.71 -14.34 -11.22
C THR A 195 40.37 -15.07 -11.30
N VAL A 196 39.28 -14.34 -11.59
CA VAL A 196 37.94 -14.88 -11.78
C VAL A 196 37.61 -14.84 -13.27
N TYR A 197 37.36 -15.99 -13.88
CA TYR A 197 36.97 -16.09 -15.29
C TYR A 197 35.72 -15.23 -15.57
N ARG A 198 35.86 -14.25 -16.49
CA ARG A 198 34.84 -13.23 -16.83
C ARG A 198 34.39 -12.34 -15.66
N GLY A 199 35.24 -12.16 -14.65
CA GLY A 199 34.96 -11.31 -13.49
C GLY A 199 34.74 -9.83 -13.84
N ASP A 200 35.41 -9.37 -14.91
CA ASP A 200 35.29 -8.03 -15.49
C ASP A 200 33.85 -7.61 -15.77
N ARG A 201 32.99 -8.55 -16.23
CA ARG A 201 31.58 -8.28 -16.56
C ARG A 201 30.72 -7.91 -15.36
N TYR A 202 31.17 -8.25 -14.16
CA TYR A 202 30.42 -8.05 -12.92
C TYR A 202 30.94 -6.87 -12.10
N VAL A 203 32.06 -6.26 -12.51
CA VAL A 203 32.68 -5.13 -11.79
C VAL A 203 31.72 -3.96 -11.66
N SER A 204 31.07 -3.55 -12.77
CA SER A 204 30.13 -2.42 -12.75
C SER A 204 28.94 -2.65 -11.81
N ALA A 205 28.43 -3.88 -11.75
CA ALA A 205 27.34 -4.25 -10.84
C ALA A 205 27.79 -4.24 -9.37
N ALA A 206 28.99 -4.75 -9.09
CA ALA A 206 29.55 -4.78 -7.74
C ALA A 206 29.88 -3.37 -7.22
N GLU A 207 30.39 -2.48 -8.08
CA GLU A 207 30.65 -1.08 -7.75
C GLU A 207 29.35 -0.30 -7.49
N TRP A 208 28.33 -0.51 -8.31
CA TRP A 208 27.00 0.05 -8.07
C TRP A 208 26.43 -0.42 -6.72
N PHE A 209 26.53 -1.72 -6.42
CA PHE A 209 26.07 -2.29 -5.15
C PHE A 209 26.81 -1.69 -3.95
N LYS A 210 28.14 -1.55 -4.04
CA LYS A 210 28.97 -0.87 -3.04
C LYS A 210 28.51 0.57 -2.81
N GLN A 211 28.24 1.33 -3.88
CA GLN A 211 27.75 2.70 -3.77
C GLN A 211 26.40 2.73 -3.03
N LYS A 212 25.48 1.82 -3.35
CA LYS A 212 24.15 1.78 -2.73
C LYS A 212 24.14 1.32 -1.26
N ILE A 213 25.09 0.50 -0.83
CA ILE A 213 25.23 0.12 0.60
C ILE A 213 25.93 1.20 1.44
N ILE A 214 26.82 1.99 0.85
CA ILE A 214 27.57 3.02 1.60
C ILE A 214 26.76 4.31 1.79
N TYR A 215 25.86 4.62 0.86
CA TYR A 215 25.10 5.88 0.85
C TYR A 215 23.58 5.69 1.02
N GLY A 216 23.10 4.46 1.21
CA GLY A 216 21.70 4.15 1.52
C GLY A 216 21.55 3.77 2.99
#